data_AF-A0A0A7DQI9-F1
#
_entry.id   AF-A0A0A7DQI9-F1
#
_cell.length_a   1.000
_cell.length_b   1.000
_cell.length_c   1.000
_cell.angle_alpha   90.00
_cell.angle_beta   90.00
_cell.angle_gamma   90.00
#
_symmetry.space_group_name_H-M   'P 1'
#
loop_
_entity.id
_entity.type
_entity.pdbx_description
1 polymer ?
#
loop_
_entity_poly.entity_id
_entity_poly.type
_entity_poly.pdbx_seq_one_letter_code
_entity_poly.pdbx_strand_id
1 'polypeptide(L)'
;NIGIVLLFATMATAFMGYVLPWGQMSFWGATVITNLLSAIPYIGTDLVEWIWGGFSVDKATLTRFFAFHFILPFIIAALAMVHLLFLHETGSN
;
A
#
# COMPACT_ATOMS: atom_id res chain seq x y z
N ASN A 1 4.89 -9.61 16.14
CA ASN A 1 5.03 -8.40 15.29
C ASN A 1 4.93 -8.66 13.79
N ILE A 2 5.51 -9.74 13.24
CA ILE A 2 5.44 -10.00 11.79
C ILE A 2 4.01 -10.04 11.25
N GLY A 3 3.06 -10.62 11.99
CA GLY A 3 1.63 -10.59 11.62
C GLY A 3 1.05 -9.17 11.44
N ILE A 4 1.49 -8.17 12.22
CA ILE A 4 1.06 -6.78 12.07
C ILE A 4 1.63 -6.17 10.78
N VAL A 5 2.88 -6.47 10.46
CA VAL A 5 3.51 -6.03 9.21
C VAL A 5 2.80 -6.66 8.00
N LEU A 6 2.48 -7.96 8.08
CA LEU A 6 1.69 -8.66 7.06
C LEU A 6 0.31 -8.03 6.86
N LEU A 7 -0.37 -7.65 7.95
CA LEU A 7 -1.66 -6.97 7.89
C LEU A 7 -1.54 -5.66 7.09
N PHE A 8 -0.62 -4.77 7.46
CA PHE A 8 -0.44 -3.50 6.75
C PHE A 8 0.00 -3.67 5.29
N ALA A 9 0.88 -4.62 5.00
CA ALA A 9 1.29 -4.93 3.63
C ALA A 9 0.10 -5.43 2.78
N THR A 10 -0.75 -6.28 3.37
CA THR A 10 -1.96 -6.80 2.69
C THR A 10 -2.97 -5.69 2.45
N MET A 11 -3.21 -4.81 3.42
CA MET A 11 -4.08 -3.64 3.26
C MET A 11 -3.58 -2.73 2.13
N ALA A 12 -2.28 -2.43 2.09
CA ALA A 12 -1.70 -1.61 1.03
C ALA A 12 -1.85 -2.27 -0.36
N THR A 13 -1.56 -3.57 -0.45
CA THR A 13 -1.69 -4.35 -1.70
C THR A 13 -3.11 -4.33 -2.22
N ALA A 14 -4.10 -4.60 -1.36
CA ALA A 14 -5.51 -4.62 -1.72
C ALA A 14 -6.00 -3.23 -2.14
N PHE A 15 -5.62 -2.18 -1.40
CA PHE A 15 -5.95 -0.80 -1.75
C PHE A 15 -5.43 -0.43 -3.14
N MET A 16 -4.15 -0.65 -3.43
CA MET A 16 -3.59 -0.32 -4.75
C MET A 16 -4.21 -1.17 -5.87
N GLY A 17 -4.53 -2.44 -5.60
CA GLY A 17 -5.24 -3.32 -6.54
C GLY A 17 -6.63 -2.79 -6.89
N TYR A 18 -7.36 -2.25 -5.90
CA TYR A 18 -8.67 -1.64 -6.10
C TYR A 18 -8.64 -0.37 -6.97
N VAL A 19 -7.49 0.30 -7.06
CA VAL A 19 -7.32 1.49 -7.90
C VAL A 19 -7.18 1.12 -9.39
N LEU A 20 -6.68 -0.07 -9.71
CA LEU A 20 -6.31 -0.47 -11.08
C LEU A 20 -7.44 -0.48 -12.12
N PRO A 21 -8.71 -0.84 -11.79
CA PRO A 21 -9.82 -0.76 -12.74
C PRO A 21 -10.17 0.67 -13.19
N TRP A 22 -9.64 1.69 -12.51
CA TRP A 22 -9.80 3.11 -12.85
C TRP A 22 -11.27 3.59 -12.99
N GLY A 23 -12.17 3.01 -12.20
CA GLY A 23 -13.57 3.47 -12.09
C GLY A 23 -13.73 4.67 -11.16
N GLN A 24 -14.95 5.23 -11.08
CA GLN A 24 -15.25 6.38 -10.21
C GLN A 24 -14.83 6.18 -8.75
N MET A 25 -15.22 5.05 -8.15
CA MET A 25 -14.86 4.73 -6.76
C MET A 25 -13.36 4.48 -6.59
N SER A 26 -12.70 3.87 -7.59
CA SER A 26 -11.24 3.68 -7.59
C SER A 26 -10.50 5.03 -7.58
N PHE A 27 -10.90 5.96 -8.45
CA PHE A 27 -10.28 7.28 -8.57
C PHE A 27 -10.49 8.14 -7.33
N TRP A 28 -11.74 8.28 -6.87
CA TRP A 28 -12.05 9.08 -5.68
C TRP A 28 -11.52 8.44 -4.40
N GLY A 29 -11.55 7.11 -4.31
CA GLY A 29 -10.93 6.38 -3.20
C GLY A 29 -9.43 6.62 -3.12
N ALA A 30 -8.71 6.55 -4.26
CA ALA A 30 -7.29 6.88 -4.30
C ALA A 30 -7.02 8.30 -3.83
N THR A 31 -7.81 9.27 -4.32
CA THR A 31 -7.70 10.69 -3.96
C THR A 31 -7.86 10.90 -2.46
N VAL A 32 -8.96 10.42 -1.87
CA VAL A 32 -9.25 10.65 -0.44
C VAL A 32 -8.22 9.96 0.47
N ILE A 33 -7.93 8.68 0.22
CA ILE A 33 -7.08 7.87 1.11
C ILE A 33 -5.63 8.38 1.11
N THR A 34 -5.06 8.66 -0.05
CA THR A 34 -3.67 9.16 -0.12
C THR A 34 -3.56 10.58 0.44
N ASN A 35 -4.59 11.41 0.27
CA ASN A 35 -4.58 12.77 0.78
C ASN A 35 -4.69 12.86 2.31
N LEU A 36 -5.00 11.76 3.02
CA LEU A 36 -4.88 11.72 4.49
C LEU A 36 -3.46 12.06 4.96
N LEU A 37 -2.43 11.78 4.14
CA LEU A 37 -1.04 12.10 4.45
C LEU A 37 -0.75 13.61 4.44
N SER A 38 -1.59 14.43 3.79
CA SER A 38 -1.45 15.89 3.79
C SER A 38 -1.59 16.49 5.20
N ALA A 39 -2.21 15.76 6.13
CA ALA A 39 -2.35 16.19 7.52
C ALA A 39 -1.05 16.11 8.33
N ILE A 40 0.03 15.52 7.77
CA ILE A 40 1.34 15.49 8.43
C ILE A 40 1.96 16.89 8.38
N PRO A 41 2.32 17.50 9.53
CA PRO A 41 2.88 18.84 9.56
C PRO A 41 4.17 18.96 8.73
N TYR A 42 4.34 20.10 8.06
CA TYR A 42 5.52 20.51 7.28
C TYR A 42 5.81 19.71 6.00
N ILE A 43 5.60 18.39 6.00
CA ILE A 43 5.96 17.51 4.88
C ILE A 43 4.77 16.84 4.20
N GLY A 44 3.54 17.03 4.71
CA GLY A 44 2.36 16.30 4.26
C GLY A 44 2.04 16.51 2.78
N THR A 45 1.99 17.76 2.32
CA THR A 45 1.70 18.08 0.91
C THR A 45 2.76 17.50 -0.02
N ASP A 46 4.05 17.69 0.31
CA ASP A 46 5.16 17.16 -0.49
C ASP A 46 5.12 15.64 -0.59
N LEU A 47 4.75 14.94 0.49
CA LEU A 47 4.58 13.48 0.50
C LEU A 47 3.44 13.03 -0.43
N VAL A 48 2.31 13.73 -0.42
CA VAL A 48 1.15 13.40 -1.26
C VAL A 48 1.49 13.60 -2.73
N GLU A 49 2.04 14.75 -3.11
CA GLU A 49 2.45 15.04 -4.48
C GLU A 49 3.54 14.08 -4.96
N TRP A 50 4.46 13.69 -4.06
CA TRP A 50 5.46 12.66 -4.36
C TRP A 50 4.85 11.28 -4.59
N ILE A 51 3.80 10.89 -3.87
CA ILE A 51 3.08 9.62 -4.10
C ILE A 51 2.35 9.68 -5.45
N TRP A 52 1.65 10.79 -5.73
CA TRP A 52 0.90 10.96 -6.97
C TRP A 52 1.80 11.06 -8.20
N GLY A 53 3.00 11.63 -8.05
CA GLY A 53 3.85 11.99 -9.18
C GLY A 53 3.31 13.20 -9.96
N GLY A 54 2.64 14.11 -9.26
CA GLY A 54 1.96 15.28 -9.82
C GLY A 54 1.03 15.93 -8.78
N PHE A 55 0.21 16.91 -9.22
CA PHE A 55 -0.68 17.69 -8.34
C PHE A 55 -2.01 17.00 -8.01
N SER A 56 -2.31 15.88 -8.65
CA SER A 56 -3.52 15.08 -8.43
C SER A 56 -3.27 13.62 -8.81
N VAL A 57 -4.18 12.73 -8.39
CA VAL A 57 -4.23 11.35 -8.89
C VAL A 57 -4.40 11.37 -10.41
N ASP A 58 -3.45 10.77 -11.14
CA ASP A 58 -3.46 10.70 -12.60
C ASP A 58 -2.69 9.45 -13.09
N LYS A 59 -2.41 9.34 -14.40
CA LYS A 59 -1.71 8.22 -15.05
C LYS A 59 -0.37 7.86 -14.39
N ALA A 60 0.37 8.86 -13.90
CA ALA A 60 1.61 8.64 -13.16
C ALA A 60 1.35 7.82 -11.88
N THR A 61 0.29 8.14 -11.15
CA THR A 61 -0.15 7.42 -9.96
C THR A 61 -0.55 5.99 -10.30
N LEU A 62 -1.40 5.80 -11.31
CA LEU A 62 -1.89 4.48 -11.74
C LEU A 62 -0.74 3.53 -12.09
N THR A 63 0.24 4.03 -12.86
CA THR A 63 1.38 3.23 -13.31
C THR A 63 2.25 2.78 -12.13
N ARG A 64 2.46 3.65 -11.15
CA ARG A 64 3.22 3.32 -9.93
C ARG A 64 2.44 2.36 -9.03
N PHE A 65 1.14 2.56 -8.88
CA PHE A 65 0.27 1.67 -8.10
C PHE A 65 0.21 0.28 -8.71
N PHE A 66 0.19 0.16 -10.04
CA PHE A 66 0.34 -1.13 -10.72
C PHE A 66 1.67 -1.81 -10.34
N ALA A 67 2.79 -1.09 -10.45
CA ALA A 67 4.10 -1.65 -10.09
C ALA A 67 4.18 -2.11 -8.62
N PHE A 68 3.65 -1.31 -7.69
CA PHE A 68 3.61 -1.66 -6.27
C PHE A 68 2.66 -2.82 -5.97
N HIS A 69 1.46 -2.80 -6.54
CA HIS A 69 0.50 -3.90 -6.42
C HIS A 69 1.07 -5.21 -6.97
N PHE A 70 1.89 -5.15 -8.02
CA PHE A 70 2.54 -6.33 -8.59
C PHE A 70 3.62 -6.90 -7.65
N ILE A 71 4.49 -6.07 -7.09
CA ILE A 71 5.63 -6.57 -6.29
C ILE A 71 5.25 -6.95 -4.84
N LEU A 72 4.30 -6.25 -4.22
CA LEU A 72 3.96 -6.46 -2.81
C LEU A 72 3.45 -7.86 -2.46
N PRO A 73 2.65 -8.57 -3.30
CA PRO A 73 2.28 -9.96 -3.05
C PRO A 73 3.49 -10.89 -2.86
N PHE A 74 4.59 -10.67 -3.59
CA PHE A 74 5.81 -11.45 -3.43
C PHE A 74 6.53 -11.13 -2.12
N ILE A 75 6.52 -9.85 -1.71
CA ILE A 75 7.03 -9.42 -0.40
C ILE A 75 6.18 -10.04 0.72
N ILE A 76 4.85 -10.08 0.58
CA ILE A 76 3.93 -10.73 1.53
C ILE A 76 4.25 -12.22 1.64
N ALA A 77 4.48 -12.92 0.52
CA ALA A 77 4.87 -14.33 0.55
C ALA A 77 6.18 -14.54 1.34
N ALA A 78 7.18 -13.69 1.13
CA ALA A 78 8.43 -13.73 1.89
C ALA A 78 8.22 -13.45 3.39
N LEU A 79 7.43 -12.43 3.73
CA LEU A 79 7.08 -12.11 5.11
C LEU A 79 6.27 -13.22 5.80
N ALA A 80 5.42 -13.94 5.06
CA ALA A 80 4.67 -15.09 5.57
C ALA A 80 5.60 -16.24 5.92
N MET A 81 6.64 -16.51 5.11
CA MET A 81 7.68 -17.49 5.47
C MET A 81 8.39 -17.09 6.76
N VAL A 82 8.79 -15.82 6.91
CA VAL A 82 9.40 -15.31 8.15
C VAL A 82 8.44 -15.42 9.34
N HIS A 83 7.15 -15.15 9.12
CA HIS A 83 6.13 -15.28 10.16
C HIS A 83 6.04 -16.72 10.68
N LEU A 84 6.02 -17.69 9.77
CA LEU A 84 5.97 -19.12 10.11
C LEU A 84 7.28 -19.63 10.72
N LEU A 85 8.43 -19.09 10.30
CA LEU A 85 9.72 -19.41 10.93
C LEU A 85 9.67 -19.08 12.42
N PHE A 86 9.25 -17.87 12.80
CA PHE A 86 9.12 -17.50 14.21
C PHE A 86 8.07 -18.32 14.95
N LEU A 87 6.99 -18.73 14.29
CA LEU A 87 6.01 -19.65 14.88
C LEU A 87 6.63 -21.01 15.17
N HIS A 88 7.45 -21.55 14.27
CA HIS A 88 8.10 -22.85 14.45
C HIS A 88 9.14 -22.86 15.56
N GLU A 89 9.76 -21.71 15.88
CA GLU A 89 10.71 -21.60 17.01
C GLU A 89 10.01 -21.79 18.38
N THR A 90 8.75 -21.36 18.51
CA THR A 90 8.00 -21.46 19.78
C THR A 90 6.95 -22.57 19.80
N GLY A 91 6.55 -23.07 18.64
CA GLY A 91 5.39 -23.94 18.49
C GLY A 91 4.06 -23.17 18.52
N SER A 92 2.97 -23.88 18.21
CA SER A 92 1.60 -23.35 18.34
C SER A 92 1.19 -23.22 19.81
N ASN A 93 0.39 -22.19 20.11
CA ASN A 93 -0.26 -22.03 21.41
C ASN A 93 -1.38 -23.07 21.61
#